data_AF-A0A1F2ZZU8-F1
#
_entry.id   AF-A0A1F2ZZU8-F1
#
_cell.length_a   1.000
_cell.length_b   1.000
_cell.length_c   1.000
_cell.angle_alpha   90.00
_cell.angle_beta   90.00
_cell.angle_gamma   90.00
#
_symmetry.space_group_name_H-M   'P 1'
#
loop_
_entity.id
_entity.type
_entity.pdbx_description
1 polymer ?
#
loop_
_entity_poly.entity_id
_entity_poly.type
_entity_poly.pdbx_seq_one_letter_code
_entity_poly.pdbx_strand_id
1 'polypeptide(L)'
;MYHAAIALFGRRGVPLPKTHAGVNARFSEHFRQVEPDGRDQVRRLGRALERRLIADYDAVDTLKTEDASAARNDAVAFVAFCERLIDES
;
A
#
# COMPACT_ATOMS: atom_id res chain seq x y z
N MET A 1 1.91 0.73 5.71
CA MET A 1 1.46 0.96 4.32
C MET A 1 0.12 1.68 4.25
N TYR A 2 -0.98 1.13 4.80
CA TYR A 2 -2.30 1.80 4.78
C TYR A 2 -2.25 3.26 5.26
N HIS A 3 -1.68 3.53 6.44
CA HIS A 3 -1.59 4.90 6.97
C HIS A 3 -0.72 5.83 6.12
N ALA A 4 0.34 5.32 5.48
CA ALA A 4 1.16 6.11 4.57
C ALA A 4 0.37 6.52 3.32
N ALA A 5 -0.46 5.63 2.77
CA ALA A 5 -1.38 5.96 1.67
C ALA A 5 -2.41 7.02 2.09
N ILE A 6 -2.98 6.91 3.30
CA ILE A 6 -3.91 7.92 3.84
C ILE A 6 -3.22 9.28 4.01
N ALA A 7 -2.00 9.31 4.54
CA ALA A 7 -1.23 10.55 4.70
C ALA A 7 -0.98 11.22 3.34
N LEU A 8 -0.59 10.43 2.33
CA LEU A 8 -0.38 10.93 0.97
C LEU A 8 -1.68 11.47 0.35
N PHE A 9 -2.82 10.79 0.54
CA PHE A 9 -4.12 11.31 0.10
C PHE A 9 -4.44 12.65 0.76
N GLY A 10 -4.23 12.77 2.07
CA GLY A 10 -4.42 14.02 2.80
C GLY A 10 -3.56 15.15 2.23
N ARG A 11 -2.28 14.88 1.96
CA ARG A 11 -1.36 15.87 1.35
C ARG A 11 -1.79 16.30 -0.05
N ARG A 12 -2.32 15.37 -0.85
CA ARG A 12 -2.75 15.60 -2.24
C ARG A 12 -4.20 16.07 -2.37
N GLY A 13 -4.91 16.30 -1.26
CA GLY A 13 -6.33 16.69 -1.27
C GLY A 13 -7.27 15.63 -1.85
N VAL A 14 -6.83 14.36 -1.88
CA VAL A 14 -7.63 13.24 -2.40
C VAL A 14 -8.64 12.81 -1.32
N PRO A 15 -9.93 12.64 -1.66
CA PRO A 15 -10.93 12.18 -0.70
C PRO A 15 -10.55 10.84 -0.05
N LEU A 16 -10.63 10.77 1.28
CA LEU A 16 -10.23 9.59 2.05
C LEU A 16 -11.24 8.45 1.90
N PRO A 17 -10.81 7.26 1.41
CA PRO A 17 -11.69 6.10 1.32
C PRO A 17 -12.02 5.53 2.70
N LYS A 18 -13.25 5.01 2.87
CA LYS A 18 -13.72 4.43 4.13
C LYS A 18 -13.34 2.96 4.33
N THR A 19 -12.78 2.30 3.32
CA THR A 19 -12.46 0.87 3.34
C THR A 19 -11.04 0.61 2.85
N HIS A 20 -10.44 -0.50 3.29
CA HIS A 20 -9.11 -0.92 2.81
C HIS A 20 -9.08 -1.18 1.30
N ALA A 21 -10.13 -1.80 0.76
CA ALA A 21 -10.29 -1.99 -0.68
C ALA A 21 -10.39 -0.65 -1.41
N GLY A 22 -11.13 0.31 -0.86
CA GLY A 22 -11.24 1.67 -1.39
C GLY A 22 -9.91 2.42 -1.40
N VAL A 23 -9.05 2.21 -0.39
CA VAL A 23 -7.68 2.76 -0.38
C VAL A 23 -6.85 2.19 -1.52
N ASN A 24 -6.90 0.88 -1.76
CA ASN A 24 -6.19 0.26 -2.88
C ASN A 24 -6.68 0.79 -4.24
N ALA A 25 -8.00 0.84 -4.45
CA ALA A 25 -8.59 1.35 -5.69
C ALA A 25 -8.18 2.81 -5.94
N ARG A 26 -8.37 3.68 -4.93
CA ARG A 26 -8.01 5.10 -5.02
C ARG A 26 -6.52 5.30 -5.26
N PHE A 27 -5.67 4.51 -4.60
CA PHE A 27 -4.22 4.60 -4.80
C PHE A 27 -3.84 4.23 -6.24
N SER A 28 -4.47 3.20 -6.81
CA SER A 28 -4.27 2.83 -8.21
C SER A 28 -4.73 3.91 -9.18
N GLU A 29 -5.87 4.55 -8.94
CA GLU A 29 -6.39 5.62 -9.80
C GLU A 29 -5.43 6.81 -9.89
N HIS A 30 -4.85 7.21 -8.75
CA HIS A 30 -4.06 8.44 -8.67
C HIS A 30 -2.57 8.27 -8.98
N PHE A 31 -1.98 7.10 -8.71
CA PHE A 31 -0.52 6.96 -8.76
C PHE A 31 -0.01 5.96 -9.79
N ARG A 32 -0.83 5.00 -10.26
CA ARG A 32 -0.37 3.87 -11.09
C ARG A 32 0.38 4.28 -12.37
N GLN A 33 -0.10 5.33 -13.04
CA GLN A 33 0.45 5.80 -14.32
C GLN A 33 1.06 7.20 -14.23
N VAL A 34 0.90 7.86 -13.08
CA VAL A 34 1.37 9.23 -12.87
C VAL A 34 2.81 9.25 -12.35
N GLU A 35 3.15 8.27 -11.50
CA GLU A 35 4.45 8.20 -10.85
C GLU A 35 5.34 7.13 -11.50
N PRO A 36 6.65 7.36 -11.70
CA PRO A 36 7.57 6.42 -12.33
C PRO A 36 7.52 4.99 -11.74
N ASP A 37 7.37 4.89 -10.41
CA ASP A 37 7.29 3.61 -9.69
C ASP A 37 5.86 3.23 -9.26
N GLY A 38 4.86 4.01 -9.66
CA GLY A 38 3.51 3.92 -9.13
C GLY A 38 2.86 2.55 -9.34
N ARG A 39 3.11 1.92 -10.48
CA ARG A 39 2.60 0.56 -10.77
C ARG A 39 3.07 -0.47 -9.76
N ASP A 40 4.33 -0.41 -9.35
CA ASP A 40 4.90 -1.37 -8.41
C ASP A 40 4.42 -1.09 -6.99
N GLN A 41 4.22 0.18 -6.63
CA GLN A 41 3.64 0.53 -5.34
C GLN A 41 2.18 0.07 -5.20
N VAL A 42 1.38 0.15 -6.27
CA VAL A 42 0.02 -0.40 -6.30
C VAL A 42 0.03 -1.90 -6.04
N ARG A 43 0.95 -2.64 -6.68
CA ARG A 43 1.09 -4.09 -6.47
C ARG A 43 1.48 -4.41 -5.03
N ARG A 44 2.43 -3.67 -4.47
CA ARG A 44 2.86 -3.83 -3.06
C ARG A 44 1.69 -3.63 -2.11
N LEU A 45 0.92 -2.55 -2.28
CA LEU A 45 -0.23 -2.25 -1.42
C LEU A 45 -1.34 -3.30 -1.52
N GLY A 46 -1.61 -3.80 -2.73
CA GLY A 46 -2.55 -4.89 -2.97
C GLY A 46 -2.13 -6.18 -2.27
N ARG A 47 -0.89 -6.62 -2.51
CA ARG A 47 -0.32 -7.83 -1.89
C ARG A 47 -0.25 -7.75 -0.36
N ALA A 48 0.04 -6.56 0.18
CA ALA A 48 0.06 -6.36 1.63
C ALA A 48 -1.34 -6.53 2.25
N LEU A 49 -2.40 -6.06 1.56
CA LEU A 49 -3.77 -6.27 2.01
C LEU A 49 -4.15 -7.76 1.98
N GLU A 50 -3.83 -8.46 0.89
CA GLU A 50 -4.09 -9.90 0.75
C GLU A 50 -3.40 -10.71 1.86
N ARG A 51 -2.09 -10.52 2.05
CA ARG A 51 -1.34 -11.22 3.10
C ARG A 51 -1.89 -10.95 4.49
N ARG A 52 -2.30 -9.71 4.78
CA ARG A 52 -2.92 -9.37 6.05
C ARG A 52 -4.24 -10.11 6.24
N LEU A 53 -5.08 -10.20 5.21
CA LEU A 53 -6.35 -10.92 5.29
C LEU A 53 -6.13 -12.41 5.58
N ILE A 54 -5.13 -13.03 4.94
CA ILE A 54 -4.75 -14.42 5.21
C ILE A 54 -4.29 -14.56 6.68
N ALA A 55 -3.34 -13.73 7.10
CA ALA A 55 -2.77 -13.79 8.46
C ALA A 55 -3.81 -13.56 9.57
N ASP A 56 -4.74 -12.63 9.36
CA ASP A 56 -5.71 -12.22 10.39
C ASP A 56 -6.94 -13.12 10.45
N TYR A 57 -7.34 -13.75 9.33
CA TYR A 57 -8.64 -14.40 9.19
C TYR A 57 -8.64 -15.80 8.59
N ASP A 58 -7.57 -16.23 7.93
CA ASP A 58 -7.53 -17.59 7.39
C ASP A 58 -7.16 -18.60 8.49
N ALA A 59 -7.89 -19.70 8.54
CA ALA A 59 -7.66 -20.76 9.52
C ALA A 59 -6.51 -21.69 9.13
N VAL A 60 -6.11 -21.65 7.86
CA VAL A 60 -4.98 -22.44 7.33
C VAL A 60 -3.74 -21.55 7.27
N ASP A 61 -2.69 -21.94 7.98
CA ASP A 61 -1.41 -21.25 7.92
C ASP A 61 -0.73 -21.54 6.57
N THR A 62 -0.93 -20.64 5.62
CA THR A 62 -0.37 -20.71 4.26
C THR A 62 0.82 -19.76 4.07
N LEU A 63 1.09 -18.88 5.04
CA LEU A 63 2.17 -17.90 4.96
C LEU A 63 3.47 -18.46 5.52
N LYS A 64 4.58 -18.07 4.90
CA LYS A 64 5.91 -18.51 5.32
C LYS A 64 6.72 -17.35 5.88
N THR A 65 7.84 -17.66 6.54
CA THR A 65 8.80 -16.64 7.01
C THR A 65 9.30 -15.72 5.89
N GLU A 66 9.42 -16.26 4.67
CA GLU A 66 9.75 -15.48 3.47
C GLU A 66 8.69 -14.41 3.14
N ASP A 67 7.41 -14.67 3.40
CA ASP A 67 6.34 -13.69 3.21
C ASP A 67 6.43 -12.54 4.20
N ALA A 68 6.81 -12.81 5.45
CA ALA A 68 7.03 -11.77 6.45
C ALA A 68 8.19 -10.85 6.04
N SER A 69 9.30 -11.43 5.58
CA SER A 69 10.45 -10.69 5.06
C SER A 69 10.08 -9.85 3.83
N ALA A 70 9.34 -10.44 2.90
CA ALA A 70 8.86 -9.74 1.70
C ALA A 70 7.88 -8.61 2.06
N ALA A 71 6.96 -8.83 3.00
CA ALA A 71 6.01 -7.82 3.46
C ALA A 71 6.71 -6.64 4.13
N ARG A 72 7.76 -6.90 4.93
CA ARG A 72 8.60 -5.84 5.51
C ARG A 72 9.29 -5.01 4.42
N ASN A 73 9.91 -5.66 3.45
CA ASN A 73 10.61 -4.97 2.36
C ASN A 73 9.65 -4.15 1.49
N ASP A 74 8.49 -4.70 1.16
CA ASP A 74 7.42 -3.99 0.46
C ASP A 74 6.95 -2.76 1.26
N ALA A 75 6.79 -2.90 2.57
CA ALA A 75 6.33 -1.83 3.44
C ALA A 75 7.35 -0.69 3.52
N VAL A 76 8.64 -0.99 3.69
CA VAL A 76 9.71 0.02 3.72
C VAL A 76 9.74 0.81 2.42
N ALA A 77 9.76 0.10 1.28
CA ALA A 77 9.87 0.77 0.00
C ALA A 77 8.60 1.56 -0.38
N PHE A 78 7.42 1.10 0.04
CA PHE A 78 6.17 1.83 -0.14
C PHE A 78 6.10 3.10 0.73
N VAL A 79 6.54 3.02 1.98
CA VAL A 79 6.56 4.19 2.88
C VAL A 79 7.51 5.25 2.34
N ALA A 80 8.72 4.87 1.95
CA ALA A 80 9.69 5.79 1.35
C ALA A 80 9.15 6.49 0.09
N PHE A 81 8.39 5.75 -0.73
CA PHE A 81 7.69 6.35 -1.88
C PHE A 81 6.66 7.39 -1.46
N CYS A 82 5.82 7.09 -0.46
CA CYS A 82 4.83 8.05 0.04
C CYS A 82 5.49 9.29 0.66
N GLU A 83 6.55 9.12 1.44
CA GLU A 83 7.31 10.22 2.06
C GLU A 83 7.88 11.15 0.99
N ARG A 84 8.58 10.59 -0.01
CA ARG A 84 9.12 11.37 -1.14
C ARG A 84 8.04 12.23 -1.81
N LEU A 85 6.87 11.66 -2.10
CA LEU A 85 5.78 12.39 -2.75
C LEU A 85 5.12 13.45 -1.86
N ILE A 86 5.19 13.28 -0.53
CA ILE A 86 4.70 14.27 0.43
C ILE A 86 5.65 15.46 0.50
N ASP A 87 6.95 15.21 0.48
CA ASP A 87 8.01 16.23 0.59
C ASP A 87 8.23 17.01 -0.73
N GLU A 88 7.96 16.39 -1.88
CA GLU A 88 8.03 17.04 -3.20
C GLU A 88 6.84 17.99 -3.49
N SER A 89 5.79 17.95 -2.67
CA SER A 89 4.57 18.78 -2.82
C SER A 89 4.63 20.01 -1.94
#